data_AF-A0A2R6Y566-F1
#
_entry.id   AF-A0A2R6Y566-F1
#
_cell.length_a   1.000
_cell.length_b   1.000
_cell.length_c   1.000
_cell.angle_alpha   90.00
_cell.angle_beta   90.00
_cell.angle_gamma   90.00
#
_symmetry.space_group_name_H-M   'P 1'
#
loop_
_entity.id
_entity.type
_entity.pdbx_description
1 polymer ?
#
loop_
_entity_poly.entity_id
_entity_poly.type
_entity_poly.pdbx_seq_one_letter_code
_entity_poly.pdbx_strand_id
1 'polypeptide(L)'
;MLKPSTGRLKTIKLASLILGLIGGVIGFMTGGFLMLAALGSESGGGAIWAIGLMFISVLGIVGAALALKNPVASGILQLISAVLGLFVGFFVAYFMAFPFLLIGGILALADPRKEH
;
A
#
# COMPACT_ATOMS: atom_id res chain seq x y z
N MET A 1 -2.40 -30.32 -9.08
CA MET A 1 -2.42 -29.12 -8.21
C MET A 1 -3.35 -29.39 -7.04
N LEU A 2 -2.84 -29.41 -5.81
CA LEU A 2 -3.68 -29.55 -4.60
C LEU A 2 -4.47 -28.26 -4.40
N LYS A 3 -5.81 -28.35 -4.37
CA LYS A 3 -6.69 -27.22 -4.08
C LYS A 3 -6.41 -26.75 -2.64
N PRO A 4 -6.01 -25.49 -2.42
CA PRO A 4 -5.70 -25.02 -1.07
C PRO A 4 -6.95 -25.07 -0.19
N SER A 5 -6.76 -25.47 1.07
CA SER A 5 -7.86 -25.52 2.04
C SER A 5 -8.49 -24.14 2.22
N THR A 6 -9.81 -24.11 2.40
CA THR A 6 -10.61 -22.87 2.49
C THR A 6 -10.14 -21.93 3.61
N GLY A 7 -9.55 -22.48 4.68
CA GLY A 7 -8.94 -21.71 5.77
C GLY A 7 -7.65 -20.98 5.39
N ARG A 8 -6.80 -21.59 4.56
CA ARG A 8 -5.54 -20.97 4.08
C ARG A 8 -5.83 -19.74 3.21
N LEU A 9 -6.87 -19.83 2.37
CA LEU A 9 -7.34 -18.73 1.52
C LEU A 9 -7.82 -17.52 2.33
N LYS A 10 -8.64 -17.72 3.36
CA LYS A 10 -9.12 -16.63 4.23
C LYS A 10 -7.96 -15.93 4.94
N THR A 11 -6.97 -16.71 5.38
CA THR A 11 -5.77 -16.20 6.07
C THR A 11 -4.93 -15.32 5.14
N ILE A 12 -4.72 -15.74 3.89
CA ILE A 12 -3.95 -14.96 2.90
C ILE A 12 -4.64 -13.62 2.59
N LYS A 13 -5.96 -13.64 2.38
CA LYS A 13 -6.74 -12.43 2.13
C LYS A 13 -6.71 -11.46 3.31
N LEU A 14 -6.87 -11.97 4.52
CA LEU A 14 -6.80 -11.17 5.74
C LEU A 14 -5.40 -10.59 5.96
N ALA A 15 -4.35 -11.39 5.73
CA ALA A 15 -2.98 -10.91 5.82
C ALA A 15 -2.72 -9.79 4.80
N SER A 16 -3.16 -9.96 3.55
CA SER A 16 -3.04 -8.90 2.54
C SER A 16 -3.77 -7.62 2.92
N LEU A 17 -4.99 -7.73 3.46
CA LEU A 17 -5.76 -6.59 3.97
C LEU A 17 -4.99 -5.86 5.08
N ILE A 18 -4.50 -6.59 6.08
CA ILE A 18 -3.82 -6.01 7.25
C ILE A 18 -2.50 -5.35 6.83
N LEU A 19 -1.68 -6.05 6.03
CA LEU A 19 -0.39 -5.53 5.58
C LEU A 19 -0.57 -4.31 4.68
N GLY A 20 -1.52 -4.35 3.75
CA GLY A 20 -1.83 -3.22 2.89
C GLY A 20 -2.31 -2.00 3.68
N LEU A 21 -3.15 -2.19 4.71
CA LEU A 21 -3.61 -1.12 5.59
C LEU A 21 -2.47 -0.51 6.40
N ILE A 22 -1.63 -1.34 7.03
CA ILE A 22 -0.48 -0.86 7.81
C ILE A 22 0.46 -0.04 6.93
N GLY A 23 0.85 -0.58 5.77
CA GLY A 23 1.73 0.11 4.85
C GLY A 23 1.12 1.40 4.29
N GLY A 24 -0.16 1.37 3.91
CA GLY A 24 -0.88 2.54 3.42
C GLY A 24 -1.02 3.65 4.47
N VAL A 25 -1.31 3.31 5.74
CA VAL A 25 -1.41 4.29 6.83
C VAL A 25 -0.05 4.89 7.16
N ILE A 26 1.02 4.09 7.22
CA ILE A 26 2.39 4.60 7.43
C ILE A 26 2.77 5.58 6.31
N GLY A 27 2.51 5.21 5.05
CA GLY A 27 2.75 6.08 3.90
C GLY A 27 1.97 7.39 3.99
N PHE A 28 0.69 7.32 4.38
CA PHE A 28 -0.17 8.49 4.49
C PHE A 28 0.30 9.43 5.62
N MET A 29 0.63 8.89 6.78
CA MET A 29 1.20 9.66 7.89
C MET A 29 2.53 10.31 7.49
N THR A 30 3.38 9.59 6.74
CA THR A 30 4.64 10.14 6.22
C THR A 30 4.38 11.34 5.31
N GLY A 31 3.40 11.25 4.39
CA GLY A 31 2.99 12.37 3.55
C GLY A 31 2.44 13.54 4.36
N GLY A 32 1.63 13.27 5.39
CA GLY A 32 1.13 14.29 6.31
C GLY A 32 2.24 15.01 7.08
N PHE A 33 3.22 14.28 7.60
CA PHE A 33 4.40 14.87 8.26
C PHE A 33 5.23 15.72 7.29
N LEU A 34 5.43 15.24 6.05
CA LEU A 34 6.11 16.01 5.02
C LEU A 34 5.34 17.29 4.68
N MET A 35 4.01 17.25 4.66
CA MET A 35 3.16 18.41 4.45
C MET A 35 3.36 19.45 5.55
N LEU A 36 3.35 19.02 6.82
CA LEU A 36 3.60 19.90 7.97
C LEU A 36 4.99 20.53 7.90
N ALA A 37 6.01 19.76 7.53
CA ALA A 37 7.36 20.27 7.33
C ALA A 37 7.44 21.28 6.18
N ALA A 38 6.73 21.02 5.08
CA ALA A 38 6.69 21.90 3.92
C ALA A 38 6.01 23.25 4.21
N LEU A 39 4.97 23.27 5.05
CA LEU A 39 4.31 24.51 5.49
C LEU A 39 5.23 25.41 6.32
N GLY A 40 6.26 24.85 6.96
CA GLY A 40 7.29 25.59 7.67
C GLY A 40 8.48 26.02 6.78
N SER A 41 8.48 25.68 5.49
CA SER A 41 9.58 25.96 4.57
C SER A 41 9.16 26.96 3.48
N GLU A 42 10.05 27.89 3.11
CA GLU A 42 9.76 28.92 2.09
C GLU A 42 9.67 28.36 0.66
N SER A 43 10.18 27.14 0.43
CA SER A 43 10.13 26.45 -0.85
C SER A 43 8.88 25.57 -0.95
N GLY A 44 7.80 26.09 -1.54
CA GLY A 44 6.52 25.35 -1.72
C GLY A 44 6.60 24.00 -2.45
N GLY A 45 7.77 23.61 -2.99
CA GLY A 45 8.00 22.31 -3.63
C GLY A 45 7.75 21.11 -2.70
N GLY A 46 8.02 21.23 -1.39
CA GLY A 46 7.79 20.13 -0.43
C GLY A 46 6.32 19.70 -0.32
N ALA A 47 5.38 20.64 -0.51
CA ALA A 47 3.95 20.38 -0.40
C ALA A 47 3.43 19.51 -1.56
N ILE A 48 3.97 19.68 -2.78
CA ILE A 48 3.60 18.89 -3.96
C ILE A 48 3.99 17.42 -3.73
N TRP A 49 5.21 17.19 -3.23
CA TRP A 49 5.69 15.85 -2.91
C TRP A 49 4.88 15.20 -1.78
N ALA A 50 4.52 15.98 -0.75
CA ALA A 50 3.66 15.51 0.34
C ALA A 50 2.29 15.06 -0.14
N ILE A 51 1.62 15.90 -0.94
CA ILE A 51 0.31 15.57 -1.53
C ILE A 51 0.42 14.32 -2.41
N GLY A 52 1.45 14.24 -3.27
CA GLY A 52 1.71 13.06 -4.10
C GLY A 52 1.84 11.79 -3.27
N LEU A 53 2.62 11.83 -2.19
CA LEU A 53 2.82 10.69 -1.29
C LEU A 53 1.53 10.27 -0.59
N MET A 54 0.70 11.23 -0.15
CA MET A 54 -0.60 10.95 0.46
C MET A 54 -1.54 10.27 -0.54
N PHE A 55 -1.62 10.76 -1.79
CA PHE A 55 -2.43 10.14 -2.84
C PHE A 55 -1.98 8.71 -3.16
N ILE A 56 -0.68 8.47 -3.28
CA ILE A 56 -0.11 7.14 -3.51
C ILE A 56 -0.45 6.20 -2.35
N SER A 57 -0.42 6.70 -1.12
CA SER A 57 -0.74 5.92 0.07
C SER A 57 -2.23 5.55 0.15
N VAL A 58 -3.12 6.44 -0.31
CA VAL A 58 -4.55 6.15 -0.46
C VAL A 58 -4.77 4.99 -1.44
N LEU A 59 -4.00 4.89 -2.53
CA LEU A 59 -4.07 3.71 -3.42
C LEU A 59 -3.73 2.42 -2.68
N GLY A 60 -2.75 2.44 -1.78
CA GLY A 60 -2.40 1.30 -0.93
C GLY A 60 -3.54 0.89 0.00
N ILE A 61 -4.20 1.87 0.64
CA ILE A 61 -5.35 1.67 1.53
C ILE A 61 -6.56 1.11 0.76
N VAL A 62 -6.88 1.73 -0.38
CA VAL A 62 -7.98 1.27 -1.26
C VAL A 62 -7.69 -0.13 -1.79
N GLY A 63 -6.44 -0.39 -2.20
CA GLY A 63 -5.97 -1.71 -2.58
C GLY A 63 -6.19 -2.73 -1.47
N ALA A 64 -5.78 -2.41 -0.23
CA ALA A 64 -6.00 -3.25 0.93
C ALA A 64 -7.48 -3.55 1.17
N ALA A 65 -8.35 -2.55 1.14
CA ALA A 65 -9.79 -2.71 1.32
C ALA A 65 -10.42 -3.66 0.29
N LEU A 66 -9.85 -3.73 -0.92
CA LEU A 66 -10.30 -4.64 -1.98
C LEU A 66 -9.81 -6.08 -1.81
N ALA A 67 -8.87 -6.38 -0.90
CA ALA A 67 -8.25 -7.71 -0.77
C ALA A 67 -9.25 -8.85 -0.58
N LEU A 68 -10.37 -8.59 0.11
CA LEU A 68 -11.41 -9.60 0.34
C LEU A 68 -12.27 -9.85 -0.91
N LYS A 69 -12.61 -8.78 -1.63
CA LYS A 69 -13.58 -8.77 -2.74
C LYS A 69 -12.93 -9.00 -4.10
N ASN A 70 -11.85 -8.28 -4.41
CA ASN A 70 -11.12 -8.36 -5.66
C ASN A 70 -9.59 -8.43 -5.38
N PRO A 71 -9.05 -9.66 -5.21
CA PRO A 71 -7.64 -9.86 -4.87
C PRO A 71 -6.67 -9.34 -5.94
N VAL A 72 -7.08 -9.37 -7.21
CA VAL A 72 -6.25 -8.90 -8.33
C VAL A 72 -6.10 -7.38 -8.28
N ALA A 73 -7.22 -6.65 -8.21
CA ALA A 73 -7.20 -5.20 -8.09
C ALA A 73 -6.48 -4.75 -6.81
N SER A 74 -6.72 -5.45 -5.70
CA SER A 74 -6.00 -5.25 -4.44
C SER A 74 -4.49 -5.34 -4.62
N GLY A 75 -4.02 -6.43 -5.22
CA GLY A 75 -2.61 -6.68 -5.43
C GLY A 75 -1.95 -5.63 -6.29
N ILE A 76 -2.56 -5.29 -7.42
CA ILE A 76 -2.05 -4.26 -8.34
C ILE A 76 -1.96 -2.90 -7.63
N LEU A 77 -3.01 -2.47 -6.93
CA LEU A 77 -3.03 -1.17 -6.26
C LEU A 77 -2.00 -1.08 -5.13
N GLN A 78 -1.84 -2.14 -4.32
CA GLN A 78 -0.83 -2.19 -3.28
C GLN A 78 0.60 -2.16 -3.87
N LEU A 79 0.85 -2.87 -4.97
CA LEU A 79 2.15 -2.84 -5.64
C LEU A 79 2.46 -1.49 -6.29
N ILE A 80 1.49 -0.88 -6.97
CA ILE A 80 1.63 0.47 -7.51
C ILE A 80 1.95 1.45 -6.38
N SER A 81 1.24 1.36 -5.26
CA SER A 81 1.50 2.17 -4.08
C SER A 81 2.90 1.96 -3.52
N ALA A 82 3.35 0.71 -3.42
CA ALA A 82 4.71 0.37 -2.97
C ALA A 82 5.78 0.98 -3.87
N VAL A 83 5.67 0.80 -5.19
CA VAL A 83 6.68 1.26 -6.16
C VAL A 83 6.69 2.78 -6.27
N LEU A 84 5.53 3.40 -6.54
CA LEU A 84 5.45 4.84 -6.73
C LEU A 84 5.88 5.59 -5.47
N GLY A 85 5.49 5.10 -4.31
CA GLY A 85 5.85 5.79 -3.09
C GLY A 85 7.31 5.61 -2.68
N LEU A 86 8.00 4.57 -3.16
CA LEU A 86 9.45 4.46 -3.01
C LEU A 86 10.20 5.47 -3.90
N PHE A 87 9.64 5.79 -5.08
CA PHE A 87 10.17 6.86 -5.94
C PHE A 87 9.93 8.26 -5.38
N VAL A 88 8.74 8.50 -4.80
CA VAL A 88 8.33 9.82 -4.27
C VAL A 88 8.86 10.06 -2.85
N GLY A 89 8.88 9.01 -2.03
CA GLY A 89 9.33 9.03 -0.65
C GLY A 89 10.75 8.51 -0.52
N PHE A 90 11.76 9.33 -0.83
CA PHE A 90 13.15 9.11 -0.37
C PHE A 90 13.30 9.24 1.17
N PHE A 91 12.19 9.21 1.90
CA PHE A 91 12.11 9.41 3.34
C PHE A 91 12.14 8.07 4.07
N VAL A 92 12.87 7.99 5.18
CA VAL A 92 13.08 6.77 5.99
C VAL A 92 11.77 6.07 6.37
N ALA A 93 10.70 6.85 6.59
CA ALA A 93 9.39 6.31 6.95
C ALA A 93 8.69 5.57 5.79
N TYR A 94 8.91 5.95 4.53
CA TYR A 94 8.33 5.19 3.41
C TYR A 94 9.07 3.87 3.16
N PHE A 95 10.35 3.81 3.51
CA PHE A 95 11.10 2.56 3.57
C PHE A 95 10.48 1.55 4.53
N MET A 96 9.82 2.01 5.60
CA MET A 96 9.06 1.14 6.51
C MET A 96 7.72 0.70 5.90
N ALA A 97 7.01 1.56 5.16
CA ALA A 97 5.74 1.23 4.51
C ALA A 97 5.88 0.22 3.36
N PHE A 98 6.98 0.33 2.61
CA PHE A 98 7.27 -0.47 1.41
C PHE A 98 7.13 -1.99 1.59
N PRO A 99 7.79 -2.66 2.55
CA PRO A 99 7.70 -4.11 2.70
C PRO A 99 6.27 -4.59 2.97
N PHE A 100 5.48 -3.81 3.73
CA PHE A 100 4.09 -4.18 4.02
C PHE A 100 3.21 -4.12 2.77
N LEU A 101 3.30 -3.04 1.97
CA LEU A 101 2.57 -2.91 0.72
C LEU A 101 3.01 -3.93 -0.33
N LEU A 102 4.33 -4.20 -0.42
CA LEU A 102 4.89 -5.17 -1.34
C LEU A 102 4.41 -6.59 -1.02
N ILE A 103 4.58 -7.03 0.23
CA ILE A 103 4.18 -8.37 0.67
C ILE A 103 2.65 -8.51 0.63
N GLY A 104 1.92 -7.50 1.09
CA GLY A 104 0.46 -7.47 1.02
C GLY A 104 -0.05 -7.58 -0.42
N GLY A 105 0.61 -6.89 -1.37
CA GLY A 105 0.30 -6.96 -2.79
C GLY A 105 0.58 -8.32 -3.42
N ILE A 106 1.75 -8.90 -3.13
CA ILE A 106 2.12 -10.25 -3.60
C ILE A 106 1.15 -11.30 -3.05
N LEU A 107 0.78 -11.22 -1.77
CA LEU A 107 -0.17 -12.14 -1.16
C LEU A 107 -1.56 -12.03 -1.78
N ALA A 108 -2.01 -10.82 -2.14
CA ALA A 108 -3.28 -10.63 -2.85
C ALA A 108 -3.25 -11.32 -4.23
N LEU A 109 -2.16 -11.15 -4.98
CA LEU A 109 -1.97 -11.76 -6.29
C LEU A 109 -1.68 -13.26 -6.23
N ALA A 110 -1.21 -13.77 -5.10
CA ALA A 110 -1.01 -15.19 -4.87
C ALA A 110 -2.33 -15.94 -4.59
N ASP A 111 -3.46 -15.23 -4.45
CA ASP A 111 -4.77 -15.88 -4.30
C ASP A 111 -5.09 -16.69 -5.58
N PRO A 112 -5.22 -18.02 -5.48
CA PRO A 112 -5.45 -18.90 -6.62
C PRO A 112 -6.86 -18.79 -7.22
N ARG A 113 -7.78 -18.02 -6.63
CA ARG A 113 -9.05 -17.64 -7.26
C ARG A 113 -8.88 -16.45 -8.20
N LYS A 114 -7.87 -16.53 -9.07
CA LYS A 114 -7.58 -15.51 -10.10
C LYS A 114 -8.69 -15.34 -11.13
N GLU A 115 -9.63 -16.27 -11.20
CA GLU A 115 -10.66 -16.29 -12.22
C GLU A 115 -11.99 -16.75 -11.60
N HIS A 116 -12.96 -15.83 -11.58
CA HIS A 116 -14.31 -16.01 -12.08
C HIS A 116 -14.85 -14.65 -12.50
#